data_AF-A0A0S8C4U6-F1
#
_entry.id   AF-A0A0S8C4U6-F1
#
_cell.length_a   1.000
_cell.length_b   1.000
_cell.length_c   1.000
_cell.angle_alpha   90.00
_cell.angle_beta   90.00
_cell.angle_gamma   90.00
#
_symmetry.space_group_name_H-M   'P 1'
#
loop_
_entity.id
_entity.type
_entity.pdbx_description
1 polymer ?
#
loop_
_entity_poly.entity_id
_entity_poly.type
_entity_poly.pdbx_seq_one_letter_code
_entity_poly.pdbx_strand_id
1 'polypeptide(L)'
;MSGVYLSAVGVLGPGLPDWQVAREILGGRRAYQHEPPAQPQAHILPPNERRRGAKSVRWAVAVAQEALNGAGITAAEAATVFASSSGDGETLHQMCEALARPLREVSPTRFHNSVHNAAAGYWSIGAGSRQPSVTLCAHDGSFAAGLIEATAQVLVNGTPVLFVVYDLPYPQPLAAVRKIGEPLAAALLLSPEPRASTLGAWRVAICEGVSATRFPETLPPGLCANPAAHALPLLASVARGVSETVTISYANGCHLQVESQPWR
;
A
#
# COMPACT_ATOMS: atom_id res chain seq x y z
N MET A 1 -0.40 -16.53 19.78
CA MET A 1 -0.01 -15.64 18.67
C MET A 1 -0.77 -16.08 17.44
N SER A 2 -1.61 -15.21 16.93
CA SER A 2 -2.50 -15.50 15.80
C SER A 2 -1.77 -15.24 14.49
N GLY A 3 -1.81 -16.18 13.55
CA GLY A 3 -1.05 -16.11 12.29
C GLY A 3 -1.96 -15.92 11.08
N VAL A 4 -1.42 -15.29 10.04
CA VAL A 4 -2.08 -15.09 8.74
C VAL A 4 -1.14 -15.51 7.62
N TYR A 5 -1.68 -15.78 6.43
CA TYR A 5 -0.91 -16.17 5.26
C TYR A 5 -0.85 -15.03 4.25
N LEU A 6 0.33 -14.66 3.78
CA LEU A 6 0.48 -13.75 2.66
C LEU A 6 0.27 -14.55 1.37
N SER A 7 -0.86 -14.31 0.70
CA SER A 7 -1.29 -15.05 -0.49
C SER A 7 -0.87 -14.43 -1.81
N ALA A 8 -0.66 -13.11 -1.86
CA ALA A 8 -0.18 -12.42 -3.05
C ALA A 8 0.27 -11.00 -2.71
N VAL A 9 1.04 -10.42 -3.63
CA VAL A 9 1.59 -9.07 -3.52
C VAL A 9 1.38 -8.34 -4.85
N GLY A 10 1.07 -7.05 -4.77
CA GLY A 10 1.23 -6.11 -5.85
C GLY A 10 2.15 -4.96 -5.42
N VAL A 11 2.96 -4.42 -6.34
CA VAL A 11 3.90 -3.33 -6.05
C VAL A 11 4.01 -2.44 -7.28
N LEU A 12 4.03 -1.12 -7.05
CA LEU A 12 4.31 -0.15 -8.08
C LEU A 12 5.18 0.97 -7.53
N GLY A 13 6.30 1.26 -8.19
CA GLY A 13 7.22 2.35 -7.87
C GLY A 13 8.33 2.51 -8.94
N PRO A 14 9.19 3.53 -8.84
CA PRO A 14 10.33 3.68 -9.75
C PRO A 14 11.26 2.47 -9.73
N GLY A 15 11.51 1.86 -10.89
CA GLY A 15 12.27 0.62 -11.00
C GLY A 15 11.57 -0.64 -10.46
N LEU A 16 10.33 -0.52 -9.98
CA LEU A 16 9.50 -1.59 -9.41
C LEU A 16 8.13 -1.60 -10.10
N PRO A 17 8.03 -2.08 -11.36
CA PRO A 17 6.80 -2.01 -12.13
C PRO A 17 5.71 -3.00 -11.66
N ASP A 18 6.14 -4.11 -11.05
CA ASP A 18 5.31 -5.21 -10.58
C ASP A 18 6.06 -6.03 -9.51
N TRP A 19 5.36 -6.97 -8.87
CA TRP A 19 5.88 -7.89 -7.86
C TRP A 19 6.90 -8.86 -8.43
N GLN A 20 6.78 -9.28 -9.69
CA GLN A 20 7.75 -10.22 -10.28
C GLN A 20 9.14 -9.60 -10.31
N VAL A 21 9.26 -8.38 -10.83
CA VAL A 21 10.50 -7.61 -10.87
C VAL A 21 10.94 -7.22 -9.46
N ALA A 22 10.02 -6.75 -8.61
CA ALA A 22 10.35 -6.39 -7.23
C ALA A 22 10.91 -7.59 -6.44
N ARG A 23 10.36 -8.79 -6.63
CA ARG A 23 10.83 -10.01 -5.97
C ARG A 23 12.25 -10.40 -6.39
N GLU A 24 12.61 -10.19 -7.66
CA GLU A 24 13.99 -10.42 -8.12
C GLU A 24 14.97 -9.43 -7.51
N ILE A 25 14.59 -8.14 -7.46
CA ILE A 25 15.44 -7.07 -6.92
C ILE A 25 15.61 -7.22 -5.40
N LEU A 26 14.50 -7.34 -4.67
CA LEU A 26 14.51 -7.47 -3.21
C LEU A 26 15.13 -8.79 -2.75
N GLY A 27 15.06 -9.83 -3.59
CA GLY A 27 15.75 -11.11 -3.38
C GLY A 27 17.22 -11.12 -3.79
N GLY A 28 17.78 -10.02 -4.30
CA GLY A 28 19.18 -9.91 -4.72
C GLY A 28 19.55 -10.64 -6.02
N ARG A 29 18.56 -11.10 -6.79
CA ARG A 29 18.74 -11.79 -8.09
C ARG A 29 18.90 -10.82 -9.26
N ARG A 30 18.39 -9.60 -9.11
CA ARG A 30 18.48 -8.52 -10.09
C ARG A 30 18.96 -7.25 -9.40
N ALA A 31 19.85 -6.48 -10.03
CA ALA A 31 20.24 -5.17 -9.51
C ALA A 31 19.09 -4.17 -9.70
N TYR A 32 18.86 -3.31 -8.70
CA TYR A 32 17.92 -2.20 -8.83
C TYR A 32 18.43 -1.23 -9.91
N GLN A 33 17.53 -0.83 -10.80
CA GLN A 33 17.76 0.25 -11.76
C GLN A 33 16.62 1.25 -11.61
N HIS A 34 16.99 2.52 -11.48
CA HIS A 34 16.00 3.58 -11.41
C HIS A 34 15.37 3.77 -12.78
N GLU A 35 14.04 3.64 -12.83
CA GLU A 35 13.25 3.89 -14.03
C GLU A 35 11.99 4.67 -13.64
N PRO A 36 11.51 5.61 -14.48
CA PRO A 36 10.24 6.28 -14.22
C PRO A 36 9.12 5.26 -14.03
N PRO A 37 8.26 5.41 -13.00
CA PRO A 37 7.19 4.46 -12.79
C PRO A 37 6.19 4.52 -13.93
N ALA A 38 5.68 3.36 -14.31
CA ALA A 38 4.56 3.27 -15.25
C ALA A 38 3.40 4.16 -14.77
N GLN A 39 2.65 4.74 -15.71
CA GLN A 39 1.41 5.45 -15.40
C GLN A 39 0.24 4.47 -15.49
N PRO A 40 -0.24 3.91 -14.37
CA PRO A 40 -1.32 2.93 -14.43
C PRO A 40 -2.59 3.61 -14.93
N GLN A 41 -3.27 2.95 -15.87
CA GLN A 41 -4.51 3.45 -16.43
C GLN A 41 -5.75 2.98 -15.64
N ALA A 42 -5.62 2.05 -14.68
CA ALA A 42 -6.72 1.52 -13.88
C ALA A 42 -7.93 1.08 -14.74
N HIS A 43 -7.70 0.17 -15.70
CA HIS A 43 -8.69 -0.25 -16.70
C HIS A 43 -9.97 -0.87 -16.13
N ILE A 44 -9.91 -1.37 -14.89
CA ILE A 44 -11.07 -1.89 -14.17
C ILE A 44 -12.10 -0.80 -13.83
N LEU A 45 -11.69 0.47 -13.79
CA LEU A 45 -12.61 1.59 -13.62
C LEU A 45 -13.40 1.83 -14.92
N PRO A 46 -14.71 2.10 -14.84
CA PRO A 46 -15.46 2.57 -15.99
C PRO A 46 -14.86 3.90 -16.53
N PRO A 47 -15.08 4.24 -17.82
CA PRO A 47 -14.38 5.37 -18.45
C PRO A 47 -14.51 6.71 -17.74
N ASN A 48 -15.67 7.01 -17.13
CA ASN A 48 -15.90 8.26 -16.42
C ASN A 48 -15.09 8.35 -15.13
N GLU A 49 -15.12 7.29 -14.33
CA GLU A 49 -14.39 7.15 -13.08
C GLU A 49 -12.89 7.14 -13.35
N ARG A 50 -12.45 6.44 -14.40
CA ARG A 50 -11.04 6.42 -14.83
C ARG A 50 -10.51 7.80 -15.18
N ARG A 51 -11.32 8.62 -15.85
CA ARG A 51 -10.96 10.01 -16.21
C ARG A 51 -10.94 10.95 -15.00
N ARG A 52 -11.82 10.73 -14.02
CA ARG A 52 -12.00 11.60 -12.83
C ARG A 52 -11.13 11.20 -11.65
N GLY A 53 -10.68 9.95 -11.59
CA GLY A 53 -9.89 9.43 -10.49
C GLY A 53 -8.52 10.08 -10.41
N ALA A 54 -8.14 10.45 -9.19
CA ALA A 54 -6.85 11.05 -8.91
C ALA A 54 -5.67 10.10 -9.21
N LYS A 55 -4.43 10.62 -9.21
CA LYS A 55 -3.25 9.81 -9.53
C LYS A 55 -3.03 8.70 -8.51
N SER A 56 -3.19 9.01 -7.22
CA SER A 56 -3.11 8.02 -6.12
C SER A 56 -4.12 6.88 -6.28
N VAL A 57 -5.34 7.18 -6.71
CA VAL A 57 -6.39 6.18 -6.99
C VAL A 57 -5.91 5.17 -8.02
N ARG A 58 -5.33 5.65 -9.14
CA ARG A 58 -4.87 4.74 -10.20
C ARG A 58 -3.75 3.82 -9.74
N TRP A 59 -2.88 4.32 -8.87
CA TRP A 59 -1.80 3.54 -8.25
C TRP A 59 -2.35 2.47 -7.31
N ALA A 60 -3.23 2.86 -6.38
CA ALA A 60 -3.87 1.93 -5.43
C ALA A 60 -4.65 0.83 -6.14
N VAL A 61 -5.44 1.18 -7.17
CA VAL A 61 -6.21 0.23 -7.98
C VAL A 61 -5.29 -0.73 -8.75
N ALA A 62 -4.16 -0.26 -9.27
CA ALA A 62 -3.23 -1.10 -10.02
C ALA A 62 -2.60 -2.19 -9.16
N VAL A 63 -2.04 -1.84 -7.99
CA VAL A 63 -1.42 -2.83 -7.10
C VAL A 63 -2.46 -3.76 -6.47
N ALA A 64 -3.66 -3.25 -6.19
CA ALA A 64 -4.78 -4.07 -5.72
C ALA A 64 -5.17 -5.15 -6.74
N GLN A 65 -5.27 -4.77 -8.02
CA GLN A 65 -5.58 -5.70 -9.10
C GLN A 65 -4.46 -6.72 -9.29
N GLU A 66 -3.21 -6.28 -9.23
CA GLU A 66 -2.05 -7.16 -9.34
C GLU A 66 -2.06 -8.25 -8.25
N ALA A 67 -2.31 -7.88 -6.99
CA ALA A 67 -2.39 -8.82 -5.89
C ALA A 67 -3.56 -9.81 -6.06
N LEU A 68 -4.76 -9.35 -6.43
CA LEU A 68 -5.89 -10.24 -6.67
C LEU A 68 -5.62 -11.23 -7.82
N ASN A 69 -5.04 -10.73 -8.92
CA ASN A 69 -4.65 -11.56 -10.07
C ASN A 69 -3.60 -12.60 -9.66
N GLY A 70 -2.61 -12.21 -8.85
CA GLY A 70 -1.56 -13.10 -8.37
C GLY A 70 -2.08 -14.25 -7.48
N ALA A 71 -3.23 -14.06 -6.84
CA ALA A 71 -3.88 -15.09 -6.04
C ALA A 71 -5.02 -15.83 -6.77
N GLY A 72 -5.41 -15.38 -7.96
CA GLY A 72 -6.53 -15.96 -8.71
C GLY A 72 -7.88 -15.81 -8.00
N ILE A 73 -8.06 -14.78 -7.16
CA ILE A 73 -9.33 -14.51 -6.47
C ILE A 73 -9.98 -13.23 -6.98
N THR A 74 -11.28 -13.12 -6.76
CA THR A 74 -12.09 -11.96 -7.14
C THR A 74 -12.25 -10.99 -5.98
N ALA A 75 -12.61 -9.74 -6.29
CA ALA A 75 -12.86 -8.72 -5.26
C ALA A 75 -14.10 -9.00 -4.40
N ALA A 76 -14.91 -10.00 -4.77
CA ALA A 76 -16.02 -10.49 -3.96
C ALA A 76 -15.57 -11.38 -2.80
N GLU A 77 -14.33 -11.88 -2.82
CA GLU A 77 -13.81 -12.84 -1.84
C GLU A 77 -12.97 -12.19 -0.73
N ALA A 78 -12.66 -10.90 -0.84
CA ALA A 78 -11.79 -10.21 0.10
C ALA A 78 -12.39 -8.90 0.61
N ALA A 79 -12.38 -8.70 1.92
CA ALA A 79 -12.52 -7.37 2.51
C ALA A 79 -11.28 -6.53 2.16
N THR A 80 -11.36 -5.22 2.36
CA THR A 80 -10.27 -4.31 1.99
C THR A 80 -9.87 -3.39 3.13
N VAL A 81 -8.57 -3.14 3.23
CA VAL A 81 -8.01 -2.11 4.09
C VAL A 81 -7.15 -1.23 3.20
N PHE A 82 -7.42 0.07 3.18
CA PHE A 82 -6.60 1.06 2.48
C PHE A 82 -5.89 1.93 3.52
N ALA A 83 -4.58 2.12 3.36
CA ALA A 83 -3.79 3.02 4.19
C ALA A 83 -2.99 3.98 3.32
N SER A 84 -2.92 5.23 3.77
CA SER A 84 -2.08 6.25 3.15
C SER A 84 -1.69 7.26 4.22
N SER A 85 -0.46 7.74 4.21
CA SER A 85 -0.09 8.88 5.06
C SER A 85 -0.82 10.15 4.67
N SER A 86 -1.15 10.31 3.38
CA SER A 86 -1.43 11.61 2.81
C SER A 86 -2.68 11.68 1.94
N GLY A 87 -3.26 10.53 1.58
CA GLY A 87 -4.33 10.45 0.59
C GLY A 87 -3.82 10.96 -0.77
N ASP A 88 -4.61 11.81 -1.43
CA ASP A 88 -4.18 12.44 -2.69
C ASP A 88 -3.60 13.84 -2.45
N GLY A 89 -2.27 13.91 -2.33
CA GLY A 89 -1.56 15.16 -2.05
C GLY A 89 -1.71 16.25 -3.12
N GLU A 90 -1.88 15.84 -4.39
CA GLU A 90 -2.15 16.76 -5.50
C GLU A 90 -3.54 17.41 -5.37
N THR A 91 -4.58 16.61 -5.10
CA THR A 91 -5.94 17.12 -4.87
C THR A 91 -5.98 18.04 -3.65
N LEU A 92 -5.31 17.67 -2.55
CA LEU A 92 -5.20 18.52 -1.36
C LEU A 92 -4.55 19.86 -1.70
N HIS A 93 -3.41 19.85 -2.39
CA HIS A 93 -2.73 21.07 -2.82
C HIS A 93 -3.64 22.00 -3.63
N GLN A 94 -4.29 21.45 -4.67
CA GLN A 94 -5.16 22.22 -5.55
C GLN A 94 -6.38 22.79 -4.82
N MET A 95 -6.92 22.10 -3.82
CA MET A 95 -7.98 22.64 -2.98
C MET A 95 -7.49 23.81 -2.11
N CYS A 96 -6.31 23.69 -1.51
CA CYS A 96 -5.70 24.80 -0.76
C CYS A 96 -5.49 26.03 -1.66
N GLU A 97 -5.00 25.83 -2.88
CA GLU A 97 -4.86 26.92 -3.86
C GLU A 97 -6.21 27.55 -4.23
N ALA A 98 -7.24 26.75 -4.46
CA ALA A 98 -8.58 27.25 -4.77
C ALA A 98 -9.14 28.11 -3.63
N LEU A 99 -9.01 27.64 -2.38
CA LEU A 99 -9.49 28.34 -1.19
C LEU A 99 -8.68 29.61 -0.86
N ALA A 100 -7.42 29.68 -1.29
CA ALA A 100 -6.59 30.87 -1.14
C ALA A 100 -6.94 31.99 -2.14
N ARG A 101 -7.69 31.69 -3.20
CA ARG A 101 -8.13 32.68 -4.21
C ARG A 101 -9.40 33.43 -3.74
N PRO A 102 -9.65 34.67 -4.19
CA PRO A 102 -10.83 35.45 -3.78
C PRO A 102 -12.18 34.77 -4.04
N LEU A 103 -12.33 34.09 -5.19
CA LEU A 103 -13.59 33.44 -5.59
C LEU A 103 -13.85 32.10 -4.88
N ARG A 104 -12.81 31.45 -4.34
CA ARG A 104 -12.90 30.19 -3.58
C ARG A 104 -13.68 29.05 -4.25
N GLU A 105 -13.65 29.00 -5.57
CA GLU A 105 -14.38 27.99 -6.34
C GLU A 105 -13.70 26.62 -6.24
N VAL A 106 -14.35 25.69 -5.53
CA VAL A 106 -13.91 24.30 -5.44
C VAL A 106 -14.64 23.46 -6.47
N SER A 107 -13.89 22.79 -7.35
CA SER A 107 -14.46 21.85 -8.31
C SER A 107 -15.14 20.68 -7.58
N PRO A 108 -16.41 20.34 -7.87
CA PRO A 108 -17.09 19.18 -7.28
C PRO A 108 -16.32 17.86 -7.52
N THR A 109 -15.69 17.73 -8.69
CA THR A 109 -14.86 16.57 -9.03
C THR A 109 -13.59 16.49 -8.17
N ARG A 110 -12.97 17.62 -7.84
CA ARG A 110 -11.81 17.61 -6.94
C ARG A 110 -12.24 17.35 -5.51
N PHE A 111 -13.35 17.94 -5.08
CA PHE A 111 -13.88 17.73 -3.74
C PHE A 111 -14.16 16.24 -3.47
N HIS A 112 -14.76 15.48 -4.40
CA HIS A 112 -14.97 14.04 -4.18
C HIS A 112 -13.67 13.23 -4.13
N ASN A 113 -12.57 13.69 -4.74
CA ASN A 113 -11.26 13.02 -4.68
C ASN A 113 -10.47 13.39 -3.42
N SER A 114 -10.95 14.36 -2.64
CA SER A 114 -10.23 14.89 -1.48
C SER A 114 -10.32 14.03 -0.23
N VAL A 115 -11.35 13.21 -0.14
CA VAL A 115 -11.58 12.32 1.00
C VAL A 115 -10.56 11.18 0.97
N HIS A 116 -10.03 10.80 2.14
CA HIS A 116 -9.01 9.75 2.24
C HIS A 116 -9.45 8.40 1.65
N ASN A 117 -10.73 8.09 1.72
CA ASN A 117 -11.31 6.84 1.20
C ASN A 117 -11.60 6.89 -0.31
N ALA A 118 -11.19 7.93 -1.05
CA ALA A 118 -11.41 8.01 -2.49
C ALA A 118 -10.87 6.77 -3.22
N ALA A 119 -9.63 6.35 -2.93
CA ALA A 119 -9.05 5.15 -3.53
C ALA A 119 -9.88 3.89 -3.27
N ALA A 120 -10.36 3.70 -2.04
CA ALA A 120 -11.21 2.58 -1.67
C ALA A 120 -12.57 2.60 -2.40
N GLY A 121 -13.18 3.78 -2.53
CA GLY A 121 -14.45 3.96 -3.23
C GLY A 121 -14.33 3.72 -4.75
N TYR A 122 -13.27 4.22 -5.38
CA TYR A 122 -12.99 3.94 -6.78
C TYR A 122 -12.70 2.45 -7.01
N TRP A 123 -11.91 1.83 -6.13
CA TRP A 123 -11.66 0.41 -6.17
C TRP A 123 -12.94 -0.41 -6.10
N SER A 124 -13.84 -0.13 -5.14
CA SER A 124 -15.08 -0.89 -4.99
C SER A 124 -16.00 -0.76 -6.21
N ILE A 125 -16.07 0.43 -6.82
CA ILE A 125 -16.82 0.67 -8.07
C ILE A 125 -16.21 -0.14 -9.21
N GLY A 126 -14.90 -0.02 -9.43
CA GLY A 126 -14.22 -0.72 -10.53
C GLY A 126 -14.33 -2.23 -10.37
N ALA A 127 -13.99 -2.73 -9.19
CA ALA A 127 -13.94 -4.15 -8.91
C ALA A 127 -15.32 -4.79 -8.65
N GLY A 128 -16.40 -4.00 -8.64
CA GLY A 128 -17.75 -4.46 -8.30
C GLY A 128 -17.85 -5.05 -6.89
N SER A 129 -16.96 -4.66 -5.97
CA SER A 129 -16.90 -5.24 -4.64
C SER A 129 -17.96 -4.66 -3.72
N ARG A 130 -18.63 -5.54 -2.98
CA ARG A 130 -19.58 -5.20 -1.90
C ARG A 130 -19.07 -5.60 -0.52
N GLN A 131 -17.80 -5.98 -0.43
CA GLN A 131 -17.17 -6.41 0.81
C GLN A 131 -16.88 -5.22 1.73
N PRO A 132 -16.72 -5.45 3.06
CA PRO A 132 -16.30 -4.40 3.98
C PRO A 132 -15.00 -3.72 3.54
N SER A 133 -14.93 -2.41 3.75
CA SER A 133 -13.75 -1.61 3.41
C SER A 133 -13.45 -0.61 4.52
N VAL A 134 -12.21 -0.61 5.00
CA VAL A 134 -11.68 0.37 5.96
C VAL A 134 -10.63 1.23 5.26
N THR A 135 -10.62 2.52 5.55
CA THR A 135 -9.53 3.42 5.17
C THR A 135 -8.97 4.10 6.40
N LEU A 136 -7.65 4.11 6.53
CA LEU A 136 -6.96 4.66 7.71
C LEU A 136 -5.75 5.51 7.33
N CYS A 137 -5.38 6.38 8.26
CA CYS A 137 -4.21 7.25 8.18
C CYS A 137 -3.56 7.28 9.57
N ALA A 138 -2.27 6.98 9.63
CA ALA A 138 -1.44 7.07 10.82
C ALA A 138 -0.08 7.71 10.49
N HIS A 139 -0.07 8.71 9.60
CA HIS A 139 1.15 9.39 9.14
C HIS A 139 2.19 8.37 8.61
N ASP A 140 3.45 8.45 9.04
CA ASP A 140 4.51 7.47 8.71
C ASP A 140 4.23 6.05 9.25
N GLY A 141 3.32 5.92 10.22
CA GLY A 141 2.86 4.64 10.75
C GLY A 141 1.73 3.99 9.96
N SER A 142 1.25 4.59 8.86
CA SER A 142 0.10 4.10 8.07
C SER A 142 0.25 2.66 7.60
N PHE A 143 1.45 2.23 7.20
CA PHE A 143 1.68 0.83 6.84
C PHE A 143 1.44 -0.12 8.01
N ALA A 144 2.04 0.17 9.17
CA ALA A 144 1.93 -0.67 10.36
C ALA A 144 0.48 -0.72 10.88
N ALA A 145 -0.20 0.44 10.94
CA ALA A 145 -1.61 0.52 11.29
C ALA A 145 -2.49 -0.32 10.36
N GLY A 146 -2.24 -0.23 9.05
CA GLY A 146 -2.96 -0.98 8.03
C GLY A 146 -2.75 -2.48 8.13
N LEU A 147 -1.51 -2.92 8.40
CA LEU A 147 -1.20 -4.32 8.58
C LEU A 147 -1.83 -4.90 9.86
N ILE A 148 -1.87 -4.12 10.95
CA ILE A 148 -2.57 -4.50 12.19
C ILE A 148 -4.07 -4.70 11.90
N GLU A 149 -4.71 -3.70 11.28
CA GLU A 149 -6.15 -3.75 10.95
C GLU A 149 -6.47 -4.93 10.04
N ALA A 150 -5.69 -5.13 8.97
CA ALA A 150 -5.91 -6.22 8.04
C ALA A 150 -5.72 -7.59 8.69
N THR A 151 -4.69 -7.75 9.53
CA THR A 151 -4.44 -8.99 10.28
C THR A 151 -5.58 -9.26 11.27
N ALA A 152 -6.04 -8.24 12.01
CA ALA A 152 -7.16 -8.37 12.93
C ALA A 152 -8.44 -8.80 12.21
N GLN A 153 -8.76 -8.18 11.07
CA GLN A 153 -9.92 -8.57 10.27
C GLN A 153 -9.84 -10.01 9.75
N VAL A 154 -8.69 -10.46 9.25
CA VAL A 154 -8.51 -11.87 8.82
C VAL A 154 -8.78 -12.83 9.97
N LEU A 155 -8.22 -12.56 11.14
CA LEU A 155 -8.29 -13.45 12.30
C LEU A 155 -9.68 -13.48 12.94
N VAL A 156 -10.38 -12.35 12.98
CA VAL A 156 -11.71 -12.23 13.60
C VAL A 156 -12.80 -12.72 12.65
N ASN A 157 -12.72 -12.36 11.36
CA ASN A 157 -13.78 -12.65 10.41
C ASN A 157 -13.56 -13.97 9.65
N GLY A 158 -12.34 -14.52 9.65
CA GLY A 158 -12.03 -15.74 8.90
C GLY A 158 -12.13 -15.55 7.38
N THR A 159 -11.97 -14.33 6.88
CA THR A 159 -12.04 -14.00 5.44
C THR A 159 -10.74 -13.35 4.96
N PRO A 160 -10.39 -13.51 3.67
CA PRO A 160 -9.26 -12.79 3.08
C PRO A 160 -9.41 -11.27 3.20
N VAL A 161 -8.28 -10.58 3.37
CA VAL A 161 -8.22 -9.11 3.39
C VAL A 161 -7.16 -8.65 2.42
N LEU A 162 -7.56 -7.80 1.47
CA LEU A 162 -6.64 -7.07 0.60
C LEU A 162 -6.25 -5.76 1.28
N PHE A 163 -5.02 -5.72 1.79
CA PHE A 163 -4.43 -4.51 2.36
C PHE A 163 -3.66 -3.74 1.29
N VAL A 164 -4.05 -2.50 1.02
CA VAL A 164 -3.42 -1.61 0.04
C VAL A 164 -2.82 -0.40 0.76
N VAL A 165 -1.53 -0.15 0.55
CA VAL A 165 -0.82 1.04 1.03
C VAL A 165 -0.32 1.86 -0.15
N TYR A 166 -0.45 3.18 -0.10
CA TYR A 166 0.01 4.04 -1.18
C TYR A 166 0.29 5.45 -0.68
N ASP A 167 1.36 6.05 -1.22
CA ASP A 167 1.68 7.46 -1.00
C ASP A 167 2.45 8.02 -2.19
N LEU A 168 2.10 9.25 -2.59
CA LEU A 168 2.72 9.96 -3.70
C LEU A 168 3.27 11.31 -3.20
N PRO A 169 4.37 11.81 -3.79
CA PRO A 169 4.94 13.09 -3.39
C PRO A 169 3.95 14.25 -3.55
N TYR A 170 3.99 15.17 -2.59
CA TYR A 170 3.23 16.42 -2.65
C TYR A 170 3.80 17.39 -3.70
N PRO A 171 2.97 18.27 -4.26
CA PRO A 171 3.44 19.48 -4.93
C PRO A 171 4.04 20.50 -3.94
N GLN A 172 4.85 21.42 -4.44
CA GLN A 172 5.21 22.62 -3.70
C GLN A 172 3.97 23.54 -3.56
N PRO A 173 3.76 24.22 -2.42
CA PRO A 173 4.66 24.35 -1.28
C PRO A 173 4.52 23.26 -0.19
N LEU A 174 3.53 22.37 -0.30
CA LEU A 174 3.27 21.36 0.73
C LEU A 174 4.47 20.41 0.94
N ALA A 175 5.17 20.09 -0.14
CA ALA A 175 6.40 19.29 -0.09
C ALA A 175 7.53 19.91 0.74
N ALA A 176 7.53 21.22 1.00
CA ALA A 176 8.50 21.87 1.87
C ALA A 176 8.23 21.60 3.36
N VAL A 177 6.99 21.30 3.73
CA VAL A 177 6.58 21.04 5.12
C VAL A 177 6.45 19.54 5.40
N ARG A 178 5.91 18.78 4.44
CA ARG A 178 5.75 17.33 4.51
C ARG A 178 6.41 16.69 3.30
N LYS A 179 7.63 16.20 3.48
CA LYS A 179 8.35 15.49 2.43
C LYS A 179 7.86 14.04 2.36
N ILE A 180 7.31 13.66 1.22
CA ILE A 180 7.15 12.27 0.82
C ILE A 180 8.13 12.04 -0.32
N GLY A 181 8.84 10.91 -0.24
CA GLY A 181 9.78 10.47 -1.25
C GLY A 181 9.13 10.14 -2.60
N GLU A 182 9.82 9.31 -3.37
CA GLU A 182 9.33 8.85 -4.66
C GLU A 182 8.01 8.07 -4.53
N PRO A 183 7.12 8.11 -5.53
CA PRO A 183 5.81 7.48 -5.41
C PRO A 183 5.94 5.96 -5.26
N LEU A 184 5.17 5.38 -4.34
CA LEU A 184 5.14 3.95 -4.10
C LEU A 184 3.73 3.52 -3.69
N ALA A 185 3.30 2.38 -4.21
CA ALA A 185 2.14 1.66 -3.73
C ALA A 185 2.47 0.17 -3.59
N ALA A 186 1.83 -0.49 -2.64
CA ALA A 186 1.89 -1.93 -2.47
C ALA A 186 0.52 -2.47 -2.03
N ALA A 187 0.23 -3.70 -2.40
CA ALA A 187 -0.93 -4.45 -1.93
C ALA A 187 -0.49 -5.81 -1.43
N LEU A 188 -1.07 -6.24 -0.30
CA LEU A 188 -0.83 -7.51 0.36
C LEU A 188 -2.17 -8.21 0.51
N LEU A 189 -2.34 -9.37 -0.13
CA LEU A 189 -3.50 -10.21 0.13
C LEU A 189 -3.18 -11.13 1.30
N LEU A 190 -3.85 -10.91 2.43
CA LEU A 190 -3.75 -11.75 3.62
C LEU A 190 -4.91 -12.75 3.64
N SER A 191 -4.64 -14.00 4.04
CA SER A 191 -5.63 -15.07 4.09
C SER A 191 -5.61 -15.79 5.44
N PRO A 192 -6.76 -16.30 5.90
CA PRO A 192 -6.86 -17.05 7.16
C PRO A 192 -6.28 -18.46 7.03
N GLU A 193 -6.29 -19.01 5.82
CA GLU A 193 -5.78 -20.33 5.48
C GLU A 193 -4.83 -20.25 4.27
N PRO A 194 -3.90 -21.20 4.12
CA PRO A 194 -3.03 -21.25 2.96
C PRO A 194 -3.80 -21.47 1.67
N ARG A 195 -3.35 -20.81 0.61
CA ARG A 195 -3.78 -20.95 -0.78
C ARG A 195 -2.63 -21.45 -1.66
N ALA A 196 -2.94 -21.83 -2.89
CA ALA A 196 -1.95 -22.24 -3.88
C ALA A 196 -0.90 -21.14 -4.17
N SER A 197 -1.28 -19.87 -4.03
CA SER A 197 -0.41 -18.72 -4.25
C SER A 197 0.37 -18.26 -3.01
N THR A 198 0.23 -18.96 -1.87
CA THR A 198 0.83 -18.50 -0.60
C THR A 198 2.34 -18.32 -0.70
N LEU A 199 2.81 -17.15 -0.26
CA LEU A 199 4.19 -16.72 -0.28
C LEU A 199 4.86 -16.88 1.09
N GLY A 200 4.09 -16.78 2.17
CA GLY A 200 4.60 -16.90 3.53
C GLY A 200 3.50 -16.95 4.60
N ALA A 201 3.89 -17.37 5.80
CA ALA A 201 3.08 -17.33 7.00
C ALA A 201 3.64 -16.28 7.96
N TRP A 202 2.78 -15.41 8.48
CA TRP A 202 3.15 -14.27 9.31
C TRP A 202 2.52 -14.36 10.69
N ARG A 203 3.29 -14.01 11.73
CA ARG A 203 2.75 -13.65 13.04
C ARG A 203 3.06 -12.21 13.33
N VAL A 204 2.04 -11.49 13.79
CA VAL A 204 2.11 -10.04 13.98
C VAL A 204 1.93 -9.71 15.46
N ALA A 205 2.81 -8.87 16.00
CA ALA A 205 2.76 -8.40 17.38
C ALA A 205 3.19 -6.94 17.48
N ILE A 206 2.60 -6.21 18.43
CA ILE A 206 3.04 -4.86 18.79
C ILE A 206 4.06 -4.98 19.92
N CYS A 207 5.17 -4.26 19.80
CA CYS A 207 6.24 -4.23 20.80
C CYS A 207 6.72 -2.79 21.03
N GLU A 208 7.45 -2.58 22.13
CA GLU A 208 8.07 -1.31 22.49
C GLU A 208 9.58 -1.49 22.65
N GLY A 209 10.35 -0.42 22.42
CA GLY A 209 11.79 -0.40 22.71
C GLY A 209 12.67 -1.19 21.74
N VAL A 210 12.15 -1.57 20.57
CA VAL A 210 12.91 -2.28 19.51
C VAL A 210 13.20 -1.34 18.35
N SER A 211 14.38 -1.42 17.74
CA SER A 211 14.69 -0.62 16.55
C SER A 211 14.03 -1.20 15.29
N ALA A 212 13.58 -0.31 14.39
CA ALA A 212 13.05 -0.74 13.10
C ALA A 212 14.11 -1.42 12.23
N THR A 213 13.69 -2.44 11.49
CA THR A 213 14.51 -3.12 10.48
C THR A 213 14.86 -2.13 9.38
N ARG A 214 16.13 -2.11 8.98
CA ARG A 214 16.61 -1.24 7.91
C ARG A 214 16.02 -1.66 6.55
N PHE A 215 15.83 -0.70 5.67
CA PHE A 215 15.53 -0.98 4.27
C PHE A 215 16.70 -1.73 3.60
N PRO A 216 16.43 -2.56 2.58
CA PRO A 216 17.48 -3.12 1.75
C PRO A 216 18.41 -2.04 1.20
N GLU A 217 19.72 -2.20 1.38
CA GLU A 217 20.74 -1.21 0.96
C GLU A 217 20.78 -0.98 -0.55
N THR A 218 20.21 -1.88 -1.32
CA THR A 218 20.09 -1.80 -2.79
C THR A 218 19.04 -0.81 -3.26
N LEU A 219 18.16 -0.33 -2.37
CA LEU A 219 17.09 0.60 -2.72
C LEU A 219 17.54 2.05 -2.56
N PRO A 220 17.09 2.97 -3.44
CA PRO A 220 17.48 4.37 -3.36
C PRO A 220 16.81 5.04 -2.16
N PRO A 221 17.49 6.01 -1.49
CA PRO A 221 16.91 6.76 -0.37
C PRO A 221 15.60 7.47 -0.70
N GLY A 222 15.41 7.87 -1.97
CA GLY A 222 14.18 8.50 -2.46
C GLY A 222 12.96 7.61 -2.29
N LEU A 223 13.08 6.32 -2.58
CA LEU A 223 12.01 5.34 -2.38
C LEU A 223 11.78 5.05 -0.89
N CYS A 224 12.86 4.90 -0.11
CA CYS A 224 12.79 4.65 1.34
C CYS A 224 12.17 5.82 2.14
N ALA A 225 12.19 7.04 1.59
CA ALA A 225 11.55 8.21 2.18
C ALA A 225 10.03 8.28 1.93
N ASN A 226 9.42 7.24 1.37
CA ASN A 226 7.98 7.11 1.22
C ASN A 226 7.38 6.29 2.39
N PRO A 227 6.31 6.74 3.06
CA PRO A 227 5.67 5.96 4.14
C PRO A 227 5.21 4.55 3.73
N ALA A 228 4.75 4.37 2.48
CA ALA A 228 4.39 3.06 1.94
C ALA A 228 5.61 2.12 1.81
N ALA A 229 6.84 2.65 1.82
CA ALA A 229 8.06 1.86 1.71
C ALA A 229 8.30 0.96 2.92
N HIS A 230 7.60 1.20 4.04
CA HIS A 230 7.62 0.32 5.21
C HIS A 230 7.16 -1.12 4.88
N ALA A 231 6.52 -1.35 3.73
CA ALA A 231 6.28 -2.68 3.18
C ALA A 231 7.56 -3.40 2.71
N LEU A 232 8.56 -2.67 2.22
CA LEU A 232 9.70 -3.22 1.47
C LEU A 232 10.61 -4.14 2.30
N PRO A 233 10.93 -3.87 3.59
CA PRO A 233 11.70 -4.82 4.39
C PRO A 233 11.00 -6.18 4.53
N LEU A 234 9.68 -6.17 4.70
CA LEU A 234 8.87 -7.39 4.81
C LEU A 234 8.78 -8.12 3.46
N LEU A 235 8.60 -7.38 2.36
CA LEU A 235 8.63 -7.95 1.02
C LEU A 235 10.01 -8.51 0.65
N ALA A 236 11.10 -7.92 1.13
CA ALA A 236 12.44 -8.44 0.95
C ALA A 236 12.66 -9.76 1.69
N SER A 237 12.13 -9.89 2.91
CA SER A 237 12.12 -11.15 3.64
C SER A 237 11.44 -12.27 2.85
N VAL A 238 10.25 -11.99 2.31
CA VAL A 238 9.51 -12.93 1.46
C VAL A 238 10.28 -13.25 0.18
N ALA A 239 10.85 -12.24 -0.48
CA ALA A 239 11.59 -12.41 -1.74
C ALA A 239 12.86 -13.25 -1.60
N ARG A 240 13.52 -13.19 -0.44
CA ARG A 240 14.69 -14.01 -0.10
C ARG A 240 14.33 -15.43 0.34
N GLY A 241 13.08 -15.68 0.73
CA GLY A 241 12.64 -16.99 1.21
C GLY A 241 13.35 -17.41 2.50
N VAL A 242 13.57 -16.46 3.43
CA VAL A 242 14.19 -16.72 4.74
C VAL A 242 13.20 -16.47 5.87
N SER A 243 13.34 -17.25 6.95
CA SER A 243 12.59 -16.98 8.18
C SER A 243 13.31 -15.89 8.98
N GLU A 244 12.64 -14.76 9.22
CA GLU A 244 13.19 -13.65 9.99
C GLU A 244 12.08 -12.81 10.63
N THR A 245 12.45 -12.01 11.63
CA THR A 245 11.55 -11.04 12.25
C THR A 245 11.83 -9.66 11.68
N VAL A 246 10.81 -9.06 11.05
CA VAL A 246 10.86 -7.69 10.53
C VAL A 246 10.16 -6.76 11.52
N THR A 247 10.86 -5.72 11.97
CA THR A 247 10.34 -4.70 12.87
C THR A 247 10.06 -3.41 12.10
N ILE A 248 8.86 -2.87 12.23
CA ILE A 248 8.38 -1.72 11.45
C ILE A 248 7.96 -0.62 12.42
N SER A 249 8.41 0.61 12.17
CA SER A 249 8.00 1.78 12.95
C SER A 249 6.49 1.96 12.93
N TYR A 250 5.90 2.19 14.11
CA TYR A 250 4.50 2.53 14.25
C TYR A 250 4.34 3.93 14.90
N ALA A 251 3.66 4.05 16.04
CA ALA A 251 3.36 5.31 16.70
C ALA A 251 3.85 5.30 18.16
N ASN A 252 4.21 6.47 18.69
CA ASN A 252 4.55 6.68 20.11
C ASN A 252 5.66 5.76 20.67
N GLY A 253 6.66 5.41 19.84
CA GLY A 253 7.74 4.49 20.23
C GLY A 253 7.37 3.01 20.19
N CYS A 254 6.15 2.68 19.76
CA CYS A 254 5.74 1.33 19.45
C CYS A 254 6.19 0.92 18.04
N HIS A 255 6.37 -0.38 17.87
CA HIS A 255 6.75 -1.02 16.61
C HIS A 255 5.87 -2.23 16.35
N LEU A 256 5.70 -2.55 15.07
CA LEU A 256 5.08 -3.78 14.62
C LEU A 256 6.17 -4.80 14.31
N GLN A 257 6.19 -5.91 15.03
CA GLN A 257 7.01 -7.08 14.71
C GLN A 257 6.21 -8.06 13.87
N VAL A 258 6.82 -8.51 12.78
CA VAL A 258 6.28 -9.53 11.90
C VAL A 258 7.29 -10.67 11.83
N GLU A 259 6.97 -11.81 12.45
CA GLU A 259 7.70 -13.05 12.22
C GLU A 259 7.27 -13.60 10.86
N SER A 260 8.16 -13.53 9.88
CA SER A 260 7.92 -14.00 8.51
C SER A 260 8.51 -15.38 8.32
N GLN A 261 7.72 -16.34 7.85
CA GLN A 261 8.17 -17.68 7.49
C GLN A 261 7.82 -17.97 6.03
N PRO A 262 8.76 -18.44 5.20
CA PRO A 262 8.49 -18.82 3.81
C PRO A 262 7.45 -19.93 3.72
N TRP A 263 6.58 -19.86 2.71
CA TRP A 263 5.66 -20.94 2.39
C TRP A 263 6.33 -21.91 1.40
N ARG A 264 6.21 -23.22 1.66
CA ARG A 264 6.85 -24.28 0.88
C ARG A 264 6.09 -24.61 -0.39
#